data_AF-A0A251WEN7-F1
#
_entry.id   AF-A0A251WEN7-F1
#
_cell.length_a   1.000
_cell.length_b   1.000
_cell.length_c   1.000
_cell.angle_alpha   90.00
_cell.angle_beta   90.00
_cell.angle_gamma   90.00
#
_symmetry.space_group_name_H-M   'P 1'
#
loop_
_entity.id
_entity.type
_entity.pdbx_description
1 polymer ?
#
loop_
_entity_poly.entity_id
_entity_poly.type
_entity_poly.pdbx_seq_one_letter_code
_entity_poly.pdbx_strand_id
1 'polypeptide(L)'
;MATQQPLTGITLIDCARSNAKSGVETAAMRCGYENEITAFTTALKEACDSAGITFNDLNDLIEEKPTSQVMPGISIAPDSQSQL
;
A
#
# COMPACT_ATOMS: atom_id res chain seq x y z
N MET A 1 28.69 10.66 8.54
CA MET A 1 28.00 9.81 7.55
C MET A 1 26.85 9.18 8.28
N ALA A 2 25.62 9.59 8.01
CA ALA A 2 24.46 9.01 8.68
C ALA A 2 24.42 7.53 8.31
N THR A 3 24.53 6.66 9.30
CA THR A 3 24.10 5.27 9.19
C THR A 3 22.62 5.34 8.85
N GLN A 4 22.29 5.32 7.56
CA GLN A 4 20.91 5.44 7.11
C GLN A 4 20.22 4.14 7.46
N GLN A 5 19.70 4.08 8.68
CA GLN A 5 18.90 2.96 9.12
C GLN A 5 17.75 2.77 8.11
N PRO A 6 17.43 1.53 7.76
CA PRO A 6 16.33 1.25 6.84
C PRO A 6 15.06 1.95 7.31
N LEU A 7 14.36 2.60 6.38
CA LEU A 7 13.07 3.22 6.68
C LEU A 7 12.06 2.14 7.08
N THR A 8 11.13 2.47 7.98
CA THR A 8 10.09 1.54 8.44
C THR A 8 8.75 2.24 8.57
N GLY A 9 7.66 1.46 8.63
CA GLY A 9 6.31 2.01 8.80
C GLY A 9 5.91 2.95 7.65
N ILE A 10 5.20 4.04 7.96
CA ILE A 10 4.63 4.95 6.93
C ILE A 10 5.71 5.59 6.04
N THR A 11 6.90 5.90 6.59
CA THR A 11 7.98 6.51 5.80
C THR A 11 8.58 5.51 4.80
N LEU A 12 8.58 4.22 5.12
CA LEU A 12 8.93 3.16 4.18
C LEU A 12 7.91 3.06 3.04
N ILE A 13 6.62 3.12 3.36
CA ILE A 13 5.53 3.07 2.37
C ILE A 13 5.64 4.24 1.40
N ASP A 14 5.85 5.46 1.91
CA ASP A 14 5.99 6.67 1.10
C ASP A 14 7.23 6.62 0.19
N CYS A 15 8.36 6.18 0.75
CA CYS A 15 9.59 5.96 -0.02
C CYS A 15 9.39 4.89 -1.11
N ALA A 16 8.78 3.76 -0.76
CA ALA A 16 8.51 2.67 -1.69
C ALA A 16 7.59 3.13 -2.82
N ARG A 17 6.50 3.85 -2.51
CA ARG A 17 5.57 4.43 -3.49
C ARG A 17 6.27 5.39 -4.45
N SER A 18 7.08 6.31 -3.92
CA SER A 18 7.81 7.29 -4.73
C SER A 18 8.79 6.63 -5.71
N ASN A 19 9.35 5.49 -5.34
CA ASN A 19 10.32 4.74 -6.14
C ASN A 19 9.70 3.52 -6.87
N ALA A 20 8.41 3.26 -6.70
CA ALA A 20 7.76 2.05 -7.21
C ALA A 20 7.85 1.94 -8.74
N LYS A 21 7.78 3.07 -9.45
CA LYS A 21 7.97 3.16 -10.91
C LYS A 21 9.40 2.82 -11.37
N SER A 22 10.38 2.89 -10.48
CA SER A 22 11.79 2.58 -10.75
C SER A 22 12.16 1.13 -10.42
N GLY A 23 11.21 0.32 -9.95
CA GLY A 23 11.41 -1.08 -9.61
C GLY A 23 11.87 -1.33 -8.16
N VAL A 24 11.76 -2.58 -7.74
CA VAL A 24 11.98 -3.02 -6.34
C VAL A 24 13.42 -2.82 -5.87
N GLU A 25 14.41 -3.01 -6.75
CA GLU A 25 15.82 -2.84 -6.43
C GLU A 25 16.16 -1.37 -6.16
N THR A 26 15.69 -0.48 -7.03
CA THR A 26 15.87 0.97 -6.85
C THR A 26 15.16 1.43 -5.58
N ALA A 27 13.93 0.96 -5.33
CA ALA A 27 13.19 1.32 -4.13
C ALA A 27 13.92 0.84 -2.86
N ALA A 28 14.37 -0.41 -2.79
CA ALA A 28 15.11 -0.94 -1.64
C ALA A 28 16.37 -0.11 -1.34
N MET A 29 17.17 0.20 -2.37
CA MET A 29 18.36 1.02 -2.21
C MET A 29 18.04 2.42 -1.69
N ARG A 30 17.01 3.05 -2.24
CA ARG A 30 16.58 4.41 -1.84
C ARG A 30 15.97 4.45 -0.45
N CYS A 31 15.34 3.36 -0.01
CA CYS A 31 14.72 3.24 1.31
C CYS A 31 15.67 2.72 2.40
N GLY A 32 16.97 2.55 2.11
CA GLY A 32 18.00 2.18 3.09
C GLY A 32 18.21 0.68 3.27
N TYR A 33 17.72 -0.14 2.34
CA TYR A 33 17.91 -1.60 2.33
C TYR A 33 19.00 -2.05 1.34
N GLU A 34 19.55 -1.14 0.52
CA GLU A 34 20.59 -1.45 -0.47
C GLU A 34 20.16 -2.59 -1.39
N ASN A 35 20.78 -3.77 -1.25
CA ASN A 35 20.49 -4.96 -2.04
C ASN A 35 19.62 -5.99 -1.29
N GLU A 36 19.19 -5.69 -0.07
CA GLU A 36 18.38 -6.56 0.77
C GLU A 36 16.90 -6.49 0.37
N ILE A 37 16.58 -6.95 -0.83
CA ILE A 37 15.21 -6.92 -1.39
C ILE A 37 14.23 -7.70 -0.52
N THR A 38 14.66 -8.83 0.03
CA THR A 38 13.84 -9.65 0.93
C THR A 38 13.49 -8.88 2.21
N ALA A 39 14.48 -8.21 2.83
CA ALA A 39 14.24 -7.42 4.04
C ALA A 39 13.35 -6.20 3.74
N PHE A 40 13.57 -5.53 2.60
CA PHE A 40 12.73 -4.43 2.13
C PHE A 40 11.28 -4.87 1.96
N THR A 41 11.06 -5.99 1.25
CA THR A 41 9.71 -6.47 0.92
C THR A 41 8.96 -6.92 2.16
N THR A 42 9.64 -7.60 3.10
CA THR A 42 9.05 -7.99 4.39
C THR A 42 8.64 -6.77 5.20
N ALA A 43 9.55 -5.81 5.38
CA ALA A 43 9.26 -4.60 6.16
C ALA A 43 8.17 -3.73 5.50
N LEU A 44 8.14 -3.67 4.17
CA LEU A 44 7.12 -2.96 3.41
C LEU A 44 5.76 -3.61 3.59
N LYS A 45 5.69 -4.95 3.56
CA LYS A 45 4.46 -5.69 3.83
C LYS A 45 3.95 -5.44 5.24
N GLU A 46 4.82 -5.52 6.25
CA GLU A 46 4.46 -5.24 7.64
C GLU A 46 3.98 -3.80 7.83
N ALA A 47 4.63 -2.85 7.16
CA ALA A 47 4.24 -1.44 7.19
C ALA A 47 2.86 -1.23 6.54
N CYS A 48 2.61 -1.84 5.37
CA CYS A 48 1.32 -1.76 4.69
C CYS A 48 0.20 -2.42 5.51
N ASP A 49 0.43 -3.58 6.10
CA ASP A 49 -0.52 -4.28 6.98
C ASP A 49 -0.89 -3.41 8.19
N SER A 50 0.12 -2.83 8.84
CA SER A 50 -0.06 -1.89 9.95
C SER A 50 -0.83 -0.63 9.56
N ALA A 51 -0.78 -0.24 8.28
CA ALA A 51 -1.50 0.90 7.73
C ALA A 51 -2.90 0.53 7.16
N GLY A 52 -3.29 -0.74 7.20
CA GLY A 52 -4.54 -1.22 6.60
C GLY A 52 -4.54 -1.18 5.07
N ILE A 53 -3.36 -1.25 4.44
CA ILE A 53 -3.18 -1.25 2.99
C ILE A 53 -2.93 -2.68 2.52
N THR A 54 -3.75 -3.16 1.59
CA THR A 54 -3.55 -4.48 0.97
C THR A 54 -2.32 -4.45 0.07
N PHE A 55 -1.19 -4.98 0.54
CA PHE A 55 0.06 -5.00 -0.25
C PHE A 55 0.33 -6.39 -0.84
N ASN A 56 0.35 -6.45 -2.17
CA ASN A 56 0.69 -7.65 -2.94
C ASN A 56 2.04 -7.52 -3.64
N ASP A 57 2.24 -6.40 -4.33
CA ASP A 57 3.43 -6.10 -5.12
C ASP A 57 3.69 -4.60 -5.14
N LEU A 58 4.91 -4.18 -5.50
CA LEU A 58 5.30 -2.76 -5.51
C LEU A 58 4.42 -1.91 -6.44
N ASN A 59 3.86 -2.49 -7.50
CA ASN A 59 2.92 -1.82 -8.41
C ASN A 59 1.59 -1.45 -7.74
N ASP A 60 1.18 -2.19 -6.71
CA ASP A 60 -0.05 -1.88 -5.97
C ASP A 60 0.03 -0.53 -5.26
N LEU A 61 1.25 -0.12 -4.86
CA LEU A 61 1.50 1.20 -4.27
C LEU A 61 1.42 2.35 -5.28
N ILE A 62 1.54 2.06 -6.59
CA ILE A 62 1.46 3.04 -7.68
C ILE A 62 0.00 3.32 -8.04
N GLU A 63 -0.87 2.31 -7.92
CA GLU A 63 -2.28 2.49 -8.21
C GLU A 63 -2.91 3.38 -7.14
N GLU A 64 -3.26 4.61 -7.55
CA GLU A 64 -4.36 5.38 -6.95
C GLU A 64 -5.68 4.64 -7.22
N LYS A 65 -5.82 3.40 -6.77
CA LYS A 65 -7.11 2.73 -6.82
C LYS A 65 -7.99 3.47 -5.83
N PRO A 66 -9.06 4.17 -6.27
CA PRO A 66 -10.08 4.58 -5.33
C PRO A 66 -10.55 3.29 -4.68
N THR A 67 -10.37 3.18 -3.37
CA THR A 67 -10.98 2.15 -2.53
C THR A 67 -12.49 2.30 -2.65
N SER A 68 -13.04 1.73 -3.72
CA SER A 68 -14.45 1.60 -4.03
C SER A 68 -14.67 0.17 -4.51
N GLN A 69 -14.25 -0.77 -3.69
CA GLN A 69 -14.88 -2.09 -3.64
C GLN A 69 -15.56 -2.24 -2.29
N VAL A 70 -16.49 -1.32 -2.02
CA VAL A 70 -17.62 -1.60 -1.13
C VAL A 70 -18.63 -2.36 -1.97
N MET A 71 -18.61 -3.68 -1.90
CA MET A 71 -19.78 -4.52 -2.13
C MET A 71 -19.75 -5.57 -1.00
N PRO A 72 -20.84 -5.84 -0.27
CA PRO A 72 -22.19 -6.03 -0.81
C PRO A 72 -23.30 -5.35 0.02
N GLY A 73 -24.26 -4.73 -0.64
CA GLY A 73 -25.46 -4.21 0.03
C GLY A 73 -26.57 -4.09 -0.98
N ILE A 74 -27.39 -5.13 -1.05
CA ILE A 74 -28.69 -5.13 -1.72
C ILE A 74 -29.36 -3.76 -1.49
N SER A 75 -29.54 -2.96 -2.55
CA SER A 75 -30.53 -1.89 -2.51
C SER A 75 -31.88 -2.58 -2.52
N ILE A 76 -32.33 -3.05 -1.35
CA ILE A 76 -33.75 -3.20 -1.11
C ILE A 76 -34.24 -1.76 -1.01
N ALA A 77 -34.63 -1.19 -2.15
CA ALA A 77 -35.59 -0.10 -2.12
C ALA A 77 -36.78 -0.62 -1.28
N PRO A 78 -37.19 0.06 -0.21
CA PRO A 78 -38.43 -0.34 0.44
C PRO A 78 -39.53 -0.11 -0.60
N ASP A 79 -40.01 -1.20 -1.18
CA ASP A 79 -41.36 -1.27 -1.72
C ASP A 79 -42.30 -1.13 -0.52
N SER A 80 -42.52 0.12 -0.10
CA SER A 80 -43.64 0.47 0.77
C SER A 80 -44.62 1.25 -0.07
N GLN A 81 -45.50 0.45 -0.64
CA GLN A 81 -46.81 0.77 -1.16
C GLN A 81 -47.45 1.97 -0.44
N SER A 82 -48.08 2.82 -1.26
CA SER A 82 -49.37 3.45 -0.99
C SER A 82 -49.44 4.47 0.16
N GLN A 83 -49.73 5.72 -0.20
CA GLN A 83 -51.03 6.37 0.05
C GLN A 83 -50.89 7.87 -0.10
N LEU A 84 -51.48 8.44 -1.15
CA LEU A 84 -52.18 9.72 -1.16
C LEU A 84 -53.30 9.67 -2.19
#